data_AF-A0A8T4WQZ1-F1
#
_entry.id   AF-A0A8T4WQZ1-F1
#
_cell.length_a   1.000
_cell.length_b   1.000
_cell.length_c   1.000
_cell.angle_alpha   90.00
_cell.angle_beta   90.00
_cell.angle_gamma   90.00
#
_symmetry.space_group_name_H-M   'P 1'
#
loop_
_entity.id
_entity.type
_entity.pdbx_description
1 polymer ?
#
loop_
_entity_poly.entity_id
_entity_poly.type
_entity_poly.pdbx_seq_one_letter_code
_entity_poly.pdbx_strand_id
1 'polypeptide(L)'
;GIVVYLCDMKGYGFSGDTPPYWGYIPGTNGFVISSSQMEKNTQKIIFKDQSLDNFYGSAMMHEMGHNFGIRFGEPFGCDNWFAKYPWQPMFWLIRNYKSMMNYQYTYRIFDYSDGSHGWGDYDDWSNIDLTYFEKP
;
A
#
# COMPACT_ATOMS: atom_id res chain seq x y z
N GLY A 1 -2.84 -12.39 -7.14
CA GLY A 1 -3.18 -11.12 -7.80
C GLY A 1 -3.08 -11.24 -9.31
N ILE A 2 -3.68 -10.32 -10.05
CA ILE A 2 -3.62 -10.24 -11.53
C ILE A 2 -2.99 -8.88 -11.91
N VAL A 3 -2.15 -8.86 -12.94
CA VAL A 3 -1.66 -7.61 -13.52
C VAL A 3 -2.42 -7.35 -14.82
N VAL A 4 -3.03 -6.17 -14.95
CA VAL A 4 -3.82 -5.79 -16.12
C VAL A 4 -3.13 -4.62 -16.81
N TYR A 5 -2.94 -4.71 -18.13
CA TYR A 5 -2.21 -3.69 -18.88
C TYR A 5 -2.93 -2.32 -18.85
N LEU A 6 -4.21 -2.29 -19.22
CA LEU A 6 -5.04 -1.08 -19.21
C LEU A 6 -6.16 -1.21 -18.19
N CYS A 7 -5.97 -0.58 -17.04
CA CYS A 7 -6.97 -0.42 -16.00
C CYS A 7 -6.80 0.97 -15.37
N ASP A 8 -7.91 1.66 -15.10
CA ASP A 8 -7.87 3.02 -14.53
C ASP A 8 -7.37 3.03 -13.07
N MET A 9 -7.56 1.90 -12.36
CA MET A 9 -7.13 1.67 -10.99
C MET A 9 -5.60 1.53 -10.90
N LYS A 10 -4.94 2.23 -9.96
CA LYS A 10 -3.46 2.16 -9.80
C LYS A 10 -2.98 0.86 -9.13
N GLY A 11 -3.82 0.34 -8.25
CA GLY A 11 -3.71 -0.88 -7.45
C GLY A 11 -5.03 -0.95 -6.71
N TYR A 12 -5.69 -2.10 -6.74
CA TYR A 12 -6.98 -2.31 -6.10
C TYR A 12 -7.09 -3.76 -5.65
N GLY A 13 -7.33 -4.00 -4.36
CA GLY A 13 -7.87 -5.27 -3.86
C GLY A 13 -9.25 -5.57 -4.48
N PHE A 14 -9.51 -6.82 -4.85
CA PHE A 14 -10.80 -7.27 -5.40
C PHE A 14 -11.42 -8.23 -4.42
N SER A 15 -12.71 -8.08 -4.14
CA SER A 15 -13.50 -9.13 -3.51
C SER A 15 -14.75 -9.43 -4.31
N GLY A 16 -15.31 -10.62 -4.05
CA GLY A 16 -16.59 -11.08 -4.57
C GLY A 16 -17.78 -10.34 -3.96
N ASP A 17 -18.93 -11.03 -3.96
CA ASP A 17 -20.31 -10.49 -3.87
C ASP A 17 -20.73 -9.86 -2.51
N THR A 18 -19.90 -8.99 -1.92
CA THR A 18 -20.33 -8.07 -0.86
C THR A 18 -20.29 -6.63 -1.36
N PRO A 19 -21.26 -5.77 -0.96
CA PRO A 19 -21.27 -4.38 -1.39
C PRO A 19 -19.96 -3.69 -0.98
N PRO A 20 -19.32 -2.93 -1.88
CA PRO A 20 -18.09 -2.21 -1.58
C PRO A 20 -18.28 -1.26 -0.40
N TYR A 21 -17.38 -1.33 0.58
CA TYR A 21 -17.31 -0.37 1.67
C TYR A 21 -16.17 0.60 1.37
N TRP A 22 -16.51 1.85 1.04
CA TRP A 22 -15.54 2.91 0.75
C TRP A 22 -14.50 2.58 -0.35
N GLY A 23 -14.86 1.70 -1.30
CA GLY A 23 -13.99 1.32 -2.41
C GLY A 23 -12.98 0.23 -2.04
N TYR A 24 -13.15 -0.47 -0.92
CA TYR A 24 -12.44 -1.70 -0.61
C TYR A 24 -13.47 -2.76 -0.22
N ILE A 25 -13.09 -4.03 -0.37
CA ILE A 25 -13.90 -5.13 0.12
C ILE A 25 -13.00 -6.01 1.02
N PRO A 26 -13.31 -6.12 2.32
CA PRO A 26 -12.56 -6.97 3.25
C PRO A 26 -12.57 -8.43 2.83
N GLY A 27 -11.48 -9.16 3.12
CA GLY A 27 -11.54 -10.63 3.19
C GLY A 27 -11.49 -11.38 1.86
N THR A 28 -10.55 -11.05 0.95
CA THR A 28 -10.33 -11.89 -0.24
C THR A 28 -8.87 -12.06 -0.60
N ASN A 29 -8.53 -13.24 -1.11
CA ASN A 29 -7.18 -13.66 -1.46
C ASN A 29 -6.73 -13.10 -2.83
N GLY A 30 -6.92 -11.80 -3.08
CA GLY A 30 -6.76 -11.21 -4.42
C GLY A 30 -6.49 -9.72 -4.47
N PHE A 31 -5.78 -9.30 -5.52
CA PHE A 31 -5.50 -7.89 -5.85
C PHE A 31 -5.26 -7.74 -7.35
N VAL A 32 -5.46 -6.54 -7.89
CA VAL A 32 -5.09 -6.18 -9.27
C VAL A 32 -4.18 -4.96 -9.29
N ILE A 33 -3.21 -5.00 -10.19
CA ILE A 33 -2.28 -3.89 -10.44
C ILE A 33 -2.40 -3.48 -11.90
N SER A 34 -2.46 -2.17 -12.15
CA SER A 34 -2.40 -1.63 -13.50
C SER A 34 -0.96 -1.44 -13.95
N SER A 35 -0.57 -2.22 -14.96
CA SER A 35 0.78 -2.18 -15.54
C SER A 35 1.07 -0.82 -16.19
N SER A 36 0.11 -0.24 -16.91
CA SER A 36 0.27 1.11 -17.50
C SER A 36 0.45 2.20 -16.44
N GLN A 37 -0.18 2.09 -15.27
CA GLN A 37 0.04 3.03 -14.17
C GLN A 37 1.41 2.84 -13.51
N MET A 38 1.91 1.61 -13.39
CA MET A 38 3.28 1.36 -12.89
C MET A 38 4.31 1.98 -13.84
N GLU A 39 4.21 1.70 -15.13
CA GLU A 39 5.08 2.28 -16.17
C GLU A 39 5.03 3.81 -16.16
N LYS A 40 3.82 4.40 -16.11
CA LYS A 40 3.67 5.85 -16.04
C LYS A 40 4.24 6.47 -14.75
N ASN A 41 4.10 5.79 -13.60
CA ASN A 41 4.58 6.29 -12.33
C ASN A 41 6.11 6.22 -12.21
N THR A 42 6.74 5.16 -12.73
CA THR A 42 8.21 5.00 -12.73
C THR A 42 8.91 6.12 -13.50
N GLN A 43 8.27 6.65 -14.55
CA GLN A 43 8.80 7.75 -15.36
C GLN A 43 8.81 9.11 -14.63
N LYS A 44 8.22 9.22 -13.43
CA LYS A 44 8.20 10.50 -12.68
C LYS A 44 9.58 10.79 -12.09
N ILE A 45 10.00 12.06 -12.18
CA ILE A 45 11.29 12.55 -11.65
C ILE A 45 11.53 12.15 -10.18
N ILE A 46 10.49 12.15 -9.35
CA ILE A 46 10.58 11.80 -7.92
C ILE A 46 10.90 10.32 -7.65
N PHE A 47 10.88 9.48 -8.68
CA PHE A 47 11.14 8.04 -8.63
C PHE A 47 12.23 7.60 -9.63
N LYS A 48 13.05 8.54 -10.12
CA LYS A 48 14.10 8.26 -11.12
C LYS A 48 15.09 7.15 -10.72
N ASP A 49 15.27 6.92 -9.41
CA ASP A 49 16.22 5.96 -8.85
C ASP A 49 15.57 4.59 -8.55
N GLN A 50 14.30 4.41 -8.94
CA GLN A 50 13.53 3.18 -8.72
C GLN A 50 13.34 2.43 -10.05
N SER A 51 13.56 1.12 -10.04
CA SER A 51 13.31 0.27 -11.20
C SER A 51 11.82 0.01 -11.39
N LEU A 52 11.42 -0.37 -12.62
CA LEU A 52 10.06 -0.84 -12.89
C LEU A 52 9.71 -2.09 -12.05
N ASP A 53 10.67 -2.98 -11.84
CA ASP A 53 10.50 -4.18 -11.00
C ASP A 53 10.21 -3.81 -9.54
N ASN A 54 10.90 -2.79 -9.00
CA ASN A 54 10.61 -2.28 -7.65
C ASN A 54 9.17 -1.76 -7.56
N PHE A 55 8.66 -1.11 -8.60
CA PHE A 55 7.28 -0.63 -8.62
C PHE A 55 6.27 -1.76 -8.57
N TYR A 56 6.45 -2.79 -9.40
CA TYR A 56 5.57 -3.95 -9.38
C TYR A 56 5.63 -4.67 -8.05
N GLY A 57 6.83 -4.98 -7.55
CA GLY A 57 6.98 -5.69 -6.28
C GLY A 57 6.38 -4.88 -5.13
N SER A 58 6.62 -3.57 -5.10
CA SER A 58 6.10 -2.70 -4.03
C SER A 58 4.58 -2.62 -4.06
N ALA A 59 3.99 -2.46 -5.26
CA ALA A 59 2.53 -2.47 -5.40
C ALA A 59 1.94 -3.83 -5.00
N MET A 60 2.55 -4.94 -5.40
CA MET A 60 2.11 -6.29 -5.02
C MET A 60 2.14 -6.49 -3.51
N MET A 61 3.25 -6.13 -2.86
CA MET A 61 3.40 -6.30 -1.43
C MET A 61 2.50 -5.33 -0.65
N HIS A 62 2.30 -4.11 -1.14
CA HIS A 62 1.35 -3.15 -0.55
C HIS A 62 -0.10 -3.70 -0.58
N GLU A 63 -0.59 -4.12 -1.75
CA GLU A 63 -1.94 -4.69 -1.88
C GLU A 63 -2.07 -6.01 -1.10
N MET A 64 -0.98 -6.78 -0.98
CA MET A 64 -0.95 -7.99 -0.16
C MET A 64 -1.07 -7.69 1.34
N GLY A 65 -0.54 -6.56 1.83
CA GLY A 65 -0.70 -6.12 3.21
C GLY A 65 -2.18 -5.94 3.59
N HIS A 66 -3.01 -5.48 2.65
CA HIS A 66 -4.45 -5.39 2.84
C HIS A 66 -5.15 -6.74 2.97
N ASN A 67 -4.59 -7.80 2.40
CA ASN A 67 -5.08 -9.18 2.58
C ASN A 67 -4.66 -9.78 3.93
N PHE A 68 -3.75 -9.11 4.63
CA PHE A 68 -3.28 -9.47 5.97
C PHE A 68 -3.81 -8.55 7.06
N GLY A 69 -4.84 -7.76 6.76
CA GLY A 69 -5.59 -6.99 7.75
C GLY A 69 -5.07 -5.58 8.01
N ILE A 70 -4.03 -5.13 7.32
CA ILE A 70 -3.61 -3.73 7.35
C ILE A 70 -4.58 -2.94 6.47
N ARG A 71 -5.30 -1.96 7.01
CA ARG A 71 -6.38 -1.26 6.30
C ARG A 71 -6.09 0.23 6.18
N PHE A 72 -6.81 0.88 5.27
CA PHE A 72 -6.81 2.33 5.16
C PHE A 72 -7.00 3.00 6.53
N GLY A 73 -6.01 3.76 6.98
CA GLY A 73 -6.03 4.43 8.29
C GLY A 73 -5.77 3.54 9.51
N GLU A 74 -5.63 2.23 9.35
CA GLU A 74 -5.34 1.25 10.41
C GLU A 74 -4.15 0.36 9.99
N PRO A 75 -2.91 0.71 10.40
CA PRO A 75 -2.55 1.72 11.39
C PRO A 75 -2.59 3.15 10.85
N PHE A 76 -2.55 4.11 11.77
CA PHE A 76 -2.54 5.54 11.45
C PHE A 76 -1.38 5.88 10.51
N GLY A 77 -1.70 6.12 9.24
CA GLY A 77 -0.73 6.41 8.19
C GLY A 77 -0.74 5.44 7.01
N CYS A 78 -1.40 4.29 7.13
CA CYS A 78 -1.69 3.42 5.99
C CYS A 78 -2.53 4.18 4.95
N ASP A 79 -2.15 4.08 3.67
CA ASP A 79 -2.79 4.73 2.52
C ASP A 79 -2.97 6.24 2.64
N ASN A 80 -2.09 6.90 3.40
CA ASN A 80 -2.28 8.30 3.68
C ASN A 80 -1.92 9.20 2.49
N TRP A 81 -2.94 9.58 1.71
CA TRP A 81 -2.86 10.54 0.60
C TRP A 81 -2.28 11.90 1.01
N PHE A 82 -2.43 12.29 2.27
CA PHE A 82 -1.91 13.54 2.81
C PHE A 82 -0.47 13.45 3.28
N ALA A 83 0.19 12.29 3.21
CA ALA A 83 1.58 12.11 3.61
C ALA A 83 2.54 11.93 2.42
N LYS A 84 2.07 12.09 1.19
CA LYS A 84 2.84 11.81 -0.02
C LYS A 84 3.95 12.82 -0.29
N TYR A 85 3.74 14.09 0.06
CA TYR A 85 4.62 15.19 -0.33
C TYR A 85 5.09 16.04 0.86
N PRO A 86 6.32 16.58 0.83
CA PRO A 86 6.90 17.34 1.95
C PRO A 86 6.12 18.59 2.39
N TRP A 87 5.28 19.18 1.52
CA TRP A 87 4.46 20.34 1.90
C TRP A 87 3.18 19.96 2.65
N GLN A 88 2.83 18.67 2.72
CA GLN A 88 1.64 18.22 3.43
C GLN A 88 1.99 17.97 4.91
N PRO A 89 1.21 18.46 5.89
CA PRO A 89 1.54 18.30 7.31
C PRO A 89 1.69 16.84 7.75
N MET A 90 0.88 15.92 7.23
CA MET A 90 0.97 14.50 7.57
C MET A 90 2.30 13.88 7.15
N PHE A 91 2.96 14.38 6.10
CA PHE A 91 4.29 13.89 5.68
C PHE A 91 5.32 13.94 6.82
N TRP A 92 5.21 14.94 7.68
CA TRP A 92 6.09 15.11 8.84
C TRP A 92 5.59 14.38 10.07
N LEU A 93 4.26 14.39 10.29
CA LEU A 93 3.64 13.76 11.46
C LEU A 93 3.84 12.24 11.46
N ILE A 94 3.66 11.58 10.31
CA ILE A 94 3.79 10.13 10.17
C ILE A 94 5.11 9.72 9.49
N ARG A 95 6.12 10.60 9.52
CA ARG A 95 7.42 10.32 8.88
C ARG A 95 8.10 9.09 9.47
N ASN A 96 7.86 8.80 10.74
CA ASN A 96 8.44 7.66 11.43
C ASN A 96 7.75 6.34 11.05
N TYR A 97 6.53 6.37 10.49
CA TYR A 97 5.86 5.16 10.01
C TYR A 97 6.54 4.64 8.72
N LYS A 98 7.59 3.84 8.89
CA LYS A 98 8.48 3.35 7.81
C LYS A 98 7.97 2.05 7.21
N SER A 99 6.78 2.14 6.61
CA SER A 99 6.13 1.02 5.95
C SER A 99 5.78 1.37 4.52
N MET A 100 5.87 0.40 3.60
CA MET A 100 5.35 0.58 2.24
C MET A 100 3.83 0.82 2.19
N MET A 101 3.12 0.52 3.28
CA MET A 101 1.70 0.82 3.45
C MET A 101 1.42 2.33 3.53
N ASN A 102 2.44 3.16 3.79
CA ASN A 102 2.35 4.61 3.69
C ASN A 102 2.76 5.09 2.29
N TYR A 103 1.93 5.92 1.63
CA TYR A 103 2.23 6.48 0.30
C TYR A 103 3.50 7.34 0.23
N GLN A 104 4.01 7.80 1.36
CA GLN A 104 5.33 8.43 1.44
C GLN A 104 6.46 7.46 1.04
N TYR A 105 6.28 6.16 1.32
CA TYR A 105 7.30 5.12 1.25
C TYR A 105 6.97 3.96 0.32
N THR A 106 5.75 3.84 -0.20
CA THR A 106 5.29 2.71 -1.04
C THR A 106 6.31 2.28 -2.09
N TYR A 107 6.89 3.21 -2.86
CA TYR A 107 7.89 2.87 -3.90
C TYR A 107 9.33 3.18 -3.50
N ARG A 108 9.62 3.36 -2.21
CA ARG A 108 10.93 3.79 -1.69
C ARG A 108 11.50 2.81 -0.68
N ILE A 109 10.64 2.05 -0.01
CA ILE A 109 10.99 1.03 0.98
C ILE A 109 10.28 -0.25 0.55
N PHE A 110 11.02 -1.36 0.54
CA PHE A 110 10.50 -2.68 0.23
C PHE A 110 10.33 -3.50 1.52
N ASP A 111 9.57 -2.96 2.47
CA ASP A 111 9.34 -3.61 3.75
C ASP A 111 8.05 -3.09 4.43
N TYR A 112 7.50 -3.88 5.34
CA TYR A 112 6.56 -3.39 6.35
C TYR A 112 7.31 -2.86 7.56
N SER A 113 6.66 -2.03 8.38
CA SER A 113 7.33 -1.52 9.57
C SER A 113 7.38 -2.57 10.69
N ASP A 114 8.47 -2.57 11.44
CA ASP A 114 8.68 -3.35 12.67
C ASP A 114 8.45 -2.51 13.95
N GLY A 115 7.99 -1.26 13.81
CA GLY A 115 7.74 -0.35 14.92
C GLY A 115 8.99 0.23 15.59
N SER A 116 10.19 0.03 15.04
CA SER A 116 11.44 0.45 15.66
C SER A 116 11.80 1.94 15.49
N HIS A 117 11.06 2.69 14.67
CA HIS A 117 11.44 4.05 14.24
C HIS A 117 10.86 5.17 15.12
N GLY A 118 10.38 4.85 16.31
CA GLY A 118 9.96 5.80 17.35
C GLY A 118 8.48 6.17 17.29
N TRP A 119 8.13 7.35 17.79
CA TRP A 119 6.73 7.74 17.95
C TRP A 119 5.99 7.78 16.60
N GLY A 120 4.82 7.13 16.56
CA GLY A 120 3.97 7.04 15.38
C GLY A 120 4.41 5.98 14.37
N ASP A 121 5.43 5.19 14.66
CA ASP A 121 5.77 4.00 13.90
C ASP A 121 4.98 2.79 14.43
N TYR A 122 4.31 2.07 13.54
CA TYR A 122 3.48 0.93 13.89
C TYR A 122 4.13 -0.36 13.42
N ASP A 123 4.16 -1.37 14.28
CA ASP A 123 4.71 -2.69 13.97
C ASP A 123 3.72 -3.49 13.12
N ASP A 124 3.74 -3.27 11.81
CA ASP A 124 2.93 -4.00 10.85
C ASP A 124 3.26 -5.50 10.87
N TRP A 125 4.55 -5.84 10.90
CA TRP A 125 5.01 -7.22 10.85
C TRP A 125 4.41 -8.08 11.97
N SER A 126 4.42 -7.57 13.20
CA SER A 126 3.86 -8.30 14.34
C SER A 126 2.32 -8.27 14.39
N ASN A 127 1.66 -7.40 13.62
CA ASN A 127 0.20 -7.23 13.62
C ASN A 127 -0.49 -7.79 12.36
N ILE A 128 0.26 -8.39 11.44
CA ILE A 128 -0.30 -9.12 10.29
C ILE A 128 -1.22 -10.26 10.78
N ASP A 129 -2.44 -10.26 10.26
CA ASP A 129 -3.43 -11.30 10.48
C ASP A 129 -3.48 -12.22 9.25
N LEU A 130 -2.78 -13.35 9.32
CA LEU A 130 -2.76 -14.36 8.26
C LEU A 130 -4.09 -15.12 8.13
N THR A 131 -5.08 -14.89 8.99
CA THR A 131 -6.44 -15.44 8.82
C THR A 131 -7.38 -14.44 8.13
N TYR A 132 -6.91 -13.22 7.90
CA TYR A 132 -7.74 -12.13 7.44
C TYR A 132 -8.36 -12.37 6.06
N PHE A 133 -7.63 -13.01 5.16
CA PHE A 133 -8.13 -13.36 3.82
C PHE A 133 -9.22 -14.45 3.84
N GLU A 134 -9.42 -15.14 4.97
CA GLU A 134 -10.47 -16.15 5.15
C GLU A 134 -11.78 -15.56 5.68
N LYS A 135 -11.76 -14.29 6.10
CA LYS A 135 -12.94 -13.62 6.66
C LYS A 135 -13.96 -13.38 5.54
N PRO A 136 -15.23 -13.78 5.72
CA PRO A 136 -16.28 -13.68 4.69
C PRO A 136 -16.75 -12.25 4.43
#